data_AF-A0AAP0ITK6-F1
#
_entry.id   AF-A0AAP0ITK6-F1
#
_cell.length_a   1.000
_cell.length_b   1.000
_cell.length_c   1.000
_cell.angle_alpha   90.00
_cell.angle_beta   90.00
_cell.angle_gamma   90.00
#
_symmetry.space_group_name_H-M   'P 1'
#
loop_
_entity.id
_entity.type
_entity.pdbx_description
1 polymer ?
#
loop_
_entity_poly.entity_id
_entity_poly.type
_entity_poly.pdbx_seq_one_letter_code
_entity_poly.pdbx_strand_id
1 'polypeptide(L)'
;MLGTYNEGTGRSCQQKSLVTVEHHYHFDMFNSVIDYQLEELNYIFNDDALEILKLSCALQPNDQFKLIDVDQICILARKFYPADFSDQ
;
A
#
# COMPACT_ATOMS: atom_id res chain seq x y z
N MET A 1 -20.87 46.02 37.79
CA MET A 1 -21.88 45.75 36.74
C MET A 1 -21.41 44.50 36.02
N LEU A 2 -22.01 43.35 36.33
CA LEU A 2 -21.62 42.04 35.78
C LEU A 2 -22.10 41.97 34.32
N GLY A 3 -21.15 41.94 33.38
CA GLY A 3 -21.45 41.66 31.98
C GLY A 3 -21.79 40.18 31.84
N THR A 4 -23.04 39.89 31.52
CA THR A 4 -23.55 38.54 31.29
C THR A 4 -22.90 37.94 30.05
N TYR A 5 -22.04 36.94 30.24
CA TYR A 5 -21.54 36.06 29.19
C TYR A 5 -22.72 35.20 28.71
N ASN A 6 -23.31 35.58 27.57
CA ASN A 6 -24.34 34.77 26.92
C ASN A 6 -23.67 33.55 26.29
N GLU A 7 -23.73 32.42 26.99
CA GLU A 7 -23.59 31.10 26.38
C GLU A 7 -24.68 30.92 25.33
N GLY A 8 -24.32 31.13 24.07
CA GLY A 8 -25.12 30.65 22.95
C GLY A 8 -25.08 29.13 22.95
N THR A 9 -26.00 28.48 23.66
CA THR A 9 -26.29 27.04 23.50
C THR A 9 -26.96 26.81 22.14
N GLY A 10 -26.18 26.96 21.08
CA GLY A 10 -26.62 26.82 19.70
C GLY A 10 -26.41 25.38 19.22
N ARG A 11 -27.49 24.60 19.15
CA ARG A 11 -27.49 23.25 18.57
C ARG A 11 -26.81 23.19 17.19
N SER A 12 -26.90 24.25 16.38
CA SER A 12 -26.27 24.30 15.06
C SER A 12 -24.74 24.40 15.10
N CYS A 13 -24.16 25.11 16.08
CA CYS A 13 -22.70 25.16 16.28
C CYS A 13 -22.16 23.80 16.73
N GLN A 14 -22.87 23.13 17.63
CA GLN A 14 -22.53 21.77 18.07
C GLN A 14 -22.62 20.77 16.92
N GLN A 15 -23.67 20.86 16.10
CA GLN A 15 -23.85 19.98 14.95
C GLN A 15 -22.79 20.22 13.86
N LYS A 16 -22.40 21.48 13.60
CA LYS A 16 -21.29 21.81 12.71
C LYS A 16 -19.97 21.24 13.22
N SER A 17 -19.70 21.34 14.52
CA SER A 17 -18.49 20.76 15.12
C SER A 17 -18.45 19.24 15.05
N LEU A 18 -19.59 18.56 15.29
CA LEU A 18 -19.72 17.11 15.16
C LEU A 18 -19.47 16.65 13.72
N VAL A 19 -20.06 17.34 12.74
CA VAL A 19 -19.84 17.04 11.31
C VAL A 19 -18.37 17.25 10.92
N THR A 20 -17.71 18.31 11.39
CA THR A 20 -16.28 18.54 11.10
C THR A 20 -15.38 17.49 11.75
N VAL A 21 -15.68 17.10 13.00
CA VAL A 21 -14.94 16.05 13.72
C VAL A 21 -15.15 14.69 13.04
N GLU A 22 -16.40 14.35 12.71
CA GLU A 22 -16.74 13.12 11.98
C GLU A 22 -16.03 13.06 10.63
N HIS A 23 -16.03 14.14 9.84
CA HIS A 23 -15.34 14.17 8.56
C HIS A 23 -13.83 13.97 8.72
N HIS A 24 -13.22 14.62 9.72
CA HIS A 24 -11.78 14.50 9.97
C HIS A 24 -11.36 13.08 10.39
N TYR A 25 -12.12 12.43 11.28
CA TYR A 25 -11.79 11.08 11.73
C TYR A 25 -12.26 9.99 10.78
N HIS A 26 -13.41 10.15 10.12
CA HIS A 26 -13.95 9.08 9.27
C HIS A 26 -13.43 9.15 7.85
N PHE A 27 -13.21 10.34 7.30
CA PHE A 27 -12.76 10.50 5.92
C PHE A 27 -11.25 10.71 5.85
N ASP A 28 -10.72 11.76 6.50
CA ASP A 28 -9.30 12.12 6.33
C ASP A 28 -8.37 11.06 6.95
N MET A 29 -8.63 10.64 8.20
CA MET A 29 -7.80 9.62 8.85
C MET A 29 -7.89 8.27 8.13
N PHE A 30 -9.08 7.84 7.71
CA PHE A 30 -9.24 6.56 7.02
C PHE A 30 -8.55 6.54 5.66
N ASN A 31 -8.72 7.61 4.86
CA ASN A 31 -8.03 7.73 3.57
C ASN A 31 -6.51 7.82 3.76
N SER A 32 -6.03 8.56 4.76
CA SER A 32 -4.60 8.62 5.06
C SER A 32 -4.01 7.24 5.42
N VAL A 33 -4.77 6.39 6.11
CA VAL A 33 -4.34 5.01 6.40
C VAL A 33 -4.32 4.16 5.13
N ILE A 34 -5.33 4.30 4.26
CA ILE A 34 -5.37 3.59 2.97
C ILE A 34 -4.18 4.00 2.09
N ASP A 35 -3.94 5.30 1.95
CA ASP A 35 -2.85 5.83 1.12
C ASP A 35 -1.50 5.31 1.61
N TYR A 36 -1.29 5.31 2.94
CA TYR A 36 -0.08 4.74 3.54
C TYR A 36 0.07 3.24 3.26
N GLN A 37 -1.02 2.45 3.38
CA GLN A 37 -0.98 1.03 3.07
C GLN A 37 -0.69 0.77 1.59
N LEU A 38 -1.24 1.59 0.68
CA LEU A 38 -0.96 1.48 -0.75
C LEU A 38 0.49 1.83 -1.06
N GLU A 39 1.05 2.84 -0.41
CA GLU A 39 2.46 3.21 -0.57
C GLU A 39 3.39 2.10 -0.10
N GLU A 40 3.16 1.53 1.08
CA GLU A 40 3.91 0.39 1.60
C GLU A 40 3.81 -0.84 0.68
N LEU A 41 2.62 -1.14 0.17
CA LEU A 41 2.43 -2.23 -0.79
C LEU A 41 3.21 -1.98 -2.09
N ASN A 42 3.17 -0.76 -2.62
CA ASN A 42 3.90 -0.40 -3.84
C ASN A 42 5.42 -0.44 -3.62
N TYR A 43 5.88 -0.10 -2.41
CA TYR A 43 7.28 -0.18 -2.05
C TYR A 43 7.77 -1.63 -1.97
N ILE A 44 7.00 -2.50 -1.30
CA ILE A 44 7.34 -3.91 -1.10
C ILE A 44 7.16 -4.73 -2.38
N PHE A 45 6.08 -4.49 -3.13
CA PHE A 45 5.76 -5.16 -4.39
C PHE A 45 6.06 -4.26 -5.59
N ASN A 46 7.24 -3.66 -5.57
CA ASN A 46 7.76 -2.96 -6.74
C ASN A 46 7.99 -3.92 -7.93
N ASP A 47 8.30 -3.37 -9.09
CA ASP A 47 8.46 -4.13 -10.34
C ASP A 47 9.45 -5.30 -10.20
N ASP A 48 10.57 -5.08 -9.51
CA ASP A 48 11.58 -6.10 -9.27
C ASP A 48 11.06 -7.22 -8.37
N ALA A 49 10.38 -6.88 -7.27
CA ALA A 49 9.76 -7.86 -6.38
C ALA A 49 8.69 -8.69 -7.11
N LEU A 50 7.93 -8.08 -8.01
CA LEU A 50 6.93 -8.77 -8.81
C LEU A 50 7.56 -9.73 -9.83
N GLU A 51 8.69 -9.35 -10.45
CA GLU A 51 9.45 -10.24 -11.34
C GLU A 51 10.02 -11.45 -10.59
N ILE A 52 10.58 -11.26 -9.39
CA ILE A 52 11.06 -12.36 -8.53
C ILE A 52 9.90 -13.27 -8.13
N LEU A 53 8.74 -12.70 -7.79
CA LEU A 53 7.55 -13.48 -7.45
C LEU A 53 7.07 -14.32 -8.64
N LYS A 54 7.03 -13.75 -9.84
CA LYS A 54 6.69 -14.48 -11.08
C LYS A 54 7.65 -15.64 -11.32
N LEU A 55 8.95 -15.43 -11.15
CA LEU A 55 9.96 -16.49 -11.25
C LEU A 55 9.71 -17.59 -10.22
N SER A 56 9.41 -17.21 -8.97
CA SER A 56 9.11 -18.16 -7.90
C SER A 56 7.85 -19.00 -8.20
N CYS A 57 6.79 -18.37 -8.72
CA CYS A 57 5.55 -19.04 -9.14
C CYS A 57 5.77 -19.98 -10.33
N ALA A 58 6.55 -19.57 -11.33
CA ALA A 58 6.89 -20.42 -12.47
C ALA A 58 7.63 -21.70 -12.02
N LEU A 59 8.47 -21.59 -10.98
CA LEU A 59 9.20 -22.70 -10.38
C LEU A 59 8.37 -23.53 -9.39
N GLN A 60 7.07 -23.25 -9.22
CA GLN A 60 6.22 -24.07 -8.34
C GLN A 60 5.84 -25.41 -9.02
N PRO A 61 6.09 -26.55 -8.36
CA PRO A 61 5.80 -27.87 -8.94
C PRO A 61 4.30 -28.19 -8.98
N ASN A 62 3.47 -27.43 -8.25
CA ASN A 62 2.04 -27.68 -8.06
C ASN A 62 1.25 -27.76 -9.36
N ASP A 63 1.69 -27.05 -10.40
CA ASP A 63 1.04 -27.04 -11.71
C ASP A 63 1.89 -27.72 -12.79
N GLN A 64 2.74 -28.68 -12.41
CA GLN A 64 3.67 -29.38 -13.30
C GLN A 64 4.55 -28.42 -14.11
N PHE A 65 4.93 -27.29 -13.51
CA PHE A 65 5.76 -26.29 -14.17
C PHE A 65 5.15 -25.71 -15.46
N LYS A 66 3.83 -25.76 -15.63
CA LYS A 66 3.15 -25.23 -16.83
C LYS A 66 3.46 -23.76 -17.14
N LEU A 67 3.83 -22.98 -16.13
CA LEU A 67 4.18 -21.56 -16.24
C LEU A 67 5.70 -21.32 -16.40
N ILE A 68 6.51 -22.38 -16.52
CA ILE A 68 7.94 -22.23 -16.79
C ILE A 68 8.11 -21.67 -18.20
N ASP A 69 8.68 -20.47 -18.24
CA ASP A 69 9.33 -19.90 -19.40
C ASP A 69 10.83 -19.86 -19.09
N VAL A 70 11.59 -20.79 -19.69
CA VAL A 70 13.02 -20.97 -19.40
C VAL A 70 13.83 -19.73 -19.79
N ASP A 71 13.47 -19.07 -20.88
CA ASP A 71 14.18 -17.88 -21.35
C ASP A 71 13.97 -16.71 -20.39
N GLN A 72 12.73 -16.49 -19.96
CA GLN A 72 12.41 -15.46 -18.96
C GLN A 72 13.07 -15.77 -17.61
N ILE A 73 13.07 -17.02 -17.17
CA ILE A 73 13.76 -17.43 -15.94
C ILE A 73 15.26 -17.12 -16.04
N CYS A 74 15.90 -17.45 -17.17
CA CYS A 74 17.32 -17.15 -17.38
C CYS A 74 17.61 -15.65 -17.38
N ILE A 75 16.74 -14.83 -17.98
CA ILE A 75 16.88 -13.37 -18.00
C ILE A 75 16.80 -12.82 -16.57
N LEU A 76 15.77 -13.21 -15.81
CA LEU A 76 15.57 -12.75 -14.43
C LEU A 76 16.67 -13.25 -13.49
N ALA A 77 17.11 -14.50 -13.65
CA ALA A 77 18.19 -15.07 -12.85
C ALA A 77 19.51 -14.28 -13.05
N ARG A 78 19.85 -13.92 -14.28
CA ARG A 78 21.01 -13.06 -14.56
C ARG A 78 20.84 -11.63 -14.05
N LYS A 79 19.62 -11.09 -14.08
CA LYS A 79 19.31 -9.74 -13.57
C LYS A 79 19.51 -9.67 -12.05
N PHE A 80 18.97 -10.62 -11.30
CA PHE A 80 18.94 -10.58 -9.83
C PHE A 80 20.13 -11.28 -9.16
N TYR A 81 20.75 -12.25 -9.83
CA TYR A 81 21.88 -13.04 -9.30
C TYR A 81 23.10 -13.00 -10.23
N PRO A 82 23.58 -11.81 -10.67
CA PRO A 82 24.61 -11.72 -11.70
C PRO A 82 25.93 -12.42 -11.31
N ALA A 83 26.25 -12.49 -10.02
CA ALA A 83 27.47 -13.15 -9.52
C ALA A 83 27.44 -14.68 -9.70
N ASP A 84 26.25 -15.29 -9.72
CA ASP A 84 26.10 -16.74 -9.91
C ASP A 84 26.22 -17.14 -11.39
N PHE A 85 26.12 -16.17 -12.30
CA PHE A 85 26.13 -16.35 -13.75
C PHE A 85 27.24 -15.57 -14.46
N SER A 86 28.19 -14.98 -13.72
CA SER A 86 29.38 -14.39 -14.31
C SER A 86 30.36 -15.48 -14.72
N ASP A 87 30.93 -15.38 -15.92
CA ASP A 87 32.04 -16.24 -16.34
C ASP A 87 33.23 -16.02 -15.38
N GLN A 88 33.83 -17.13 -14.93
CA GLN A 88 34.97 -17.16 -14.02
C GLN A 88 36.26 -16.67 -14.67
#